data_AF-M5RRZ3-F1
#
_entry.id   AF-M5RRZ3-F1
#
_cell.length_a   1.000
_cell.length_b   1.000
_cell.length_c   1.000
_cell.angle_alpha   90.00
_cell.angle_beta   90.00
_cell.angle_gamma   90.00
#
_symmetry.space_group_name_H-M   'P 1'
#
loop_
_entity.id
_entity.type
_entity.pdbx_description
1 polymer ?
#
loop_
_entity_poly.entity_id
_entity_poly.type
_entity_poly.pdbx_seq_one_letter_code
_entity_poly.pdbx_strand_id
1 'polypeptide(L)'
;MRRTLEIHFSAKEKTMKRILLLATMAFSTAVLGCGENTEPASTATTTTAEPASEATLVALQKADMLDGSEDHVIGKCYVCKLGMDGSDQITAEVHGYTAHLCSESCREHFEASPDEVIASTKIPE
;
A
#
# COMPACT_ATOMS: atom_id res chain seq x y z
N MET A 1 13.40 -9.81 -45.89
CA MET A 1 13.37 -8.44 -45.37
C MET A 1 13.05 -8.52 -43.87
N ARG A 2 13.98 -8.93 -42.99
CA ARG A 2 14.88 -8.07 -42.19
C ARG A 2 14.24 -6.75 -41.74
N ARG A 3 13.67 -6.72 -40.54
CA ARG A 3 13.74 -5.60 -39.58
C ARG A 3 13.64 -6.16 -38.15
N THR A 4 14.81 -6.53 -37.64
CA THR A 4 15.18 -6.53 -36.23
C THR A 4 14.99 -5.12 -35.68
N LEU A 5 14.30 -4.95 -34.55
CA LEU A 5 14.58 -3.84 -33.65
C LEU A 5 14.56 -4.37 -32.21
N GLU A 6 15.75 -4.31 -31.64
CA GLU A 6 16.14 -4.67 -30.29
C GLU A 6 15.53 -3.69 -29.26
N ILE A 7 15.00 -4.22 -28.15
CA ILE A 7 15.56 -4.15 -26.79
C ILE A 7 15.71 -2.73 -26.24
N HIS A 8 14.91 -2.41 -25.21
CA HIS A 8 15.40 -1.66 -24.06
C HIS A 8 14.80 -2.25 -22.78
N PHE A 9 15.43 -3.34 -22.35
CA PHE A 9 15.32 -3.96 -21.04
C PHE A 9 16.06 -3.06 -20.04
N SER A 10 15.32 -2.22 -19.30
CA SER A 10 15.89 -1.34 -18.26
C SER A 10 16.12 -2.13 -16.98
N ALA A 11 17.22 -2.89 -16.96
CA ALA A 11 17.77 -3.53 -15.77
C ALA A 11 19.04 -2.78 -15.35
N LYS A 12 18.97 -1.94 -14.30
CA LYS A 12 20.09 -1.60 -13.39
C LYS A 12 19.75 -0.37 -12.54
N GLU A 13 19.28 -0.59 -11.32
CA GLU A 13 19.63 0.29 -10.18
C GLU A 13 20.01 -0.58 -8.98
N LYS A 14 20.94 -1.50 -9.26
CA LYS A 14 21.69 -2.29 -8.28
C LYS A 14 22.79 -1.41 -7.68
N THR A 15 22.41 -0.36 -6.94
CA THR A 15 23.35 0.64 -6.41
C THR A 15 23.07 1.00 -4.96
N MET A 16 23.09 0.03 -4.03
CA MET A 16 23.43 0.35 -2.64
C MET A 16 23.90 -0.88 -1.85
N LYS A 17 24.93 -1.57 -2.37
CA LYS A 17 25.62 -2.66 -1.68
C LYS A 17 27.11 -2.40 -1.54
N ARG A 18 27.49 -1.15 -1.20
CA ARG A 18 28.89 -0.69 -1.06
C ARG A 18 29.10 0.43 -0.02
N ILE A 19 28.55 0.28 1.18
CA ILE A 19 28.98 1.04 2.37
C ILE A 19 28.99 0.01 3.50
N LEU A 20 29.93 -0.93 3.58
CA LEU A 20 31.35 -0.79 3.91
C LEU A 20 31.63 0.24 5.03
N LEU A 21 31.82 -0.32 6.22
CA LEU A 21 32.72 0.11 7.30
C LEU A 21 32.28 1.22 8.28
N LEU A 22 32.35 0.84 9.56
CA LEU A 22 32.84 1.62 10.70
C LEU A 22 31.93 2.72 11.26
N ALA A 23 31.25 2.42 12.37
CA ALA A 23 31.40 3.20 13.61
C ALA A 23 30.55 2.59 14.74
N THR A 24 31.17 1.69 15.51
CA THR A 24 30.83 1.47 16.90
C THR A 24 31.12 2.76 17.69
N MET A 25 30.10 3.42 18.23
CA MET A 25 30.27 4.25 19.42
C MET A 25 29.03 4.16 20.31
N ALA A 26 29.28 3.62 21.50
CA ALA A 26 28.41 3.69 22.65
C ALA A 26 28.20 5.15 23.06
N PHE A 27 26.96 5.54 23.31
CA PHE A 27 26.65 6.70 24.13
C PHE A 27 25.46 6.38 25.02
N SER A 28 25.78 5.87 26.21
CA SER A 28 24.88 5.83 27.34
C SER A 28 24.88 7.21 27.99
N THR A 29 23.74 7.90 27.99
CA THR A 29 23.41 8.88 29.04
C THR A 29 21.92 8.79 29.35
N ALA A 30 21.64 8.31 30.56
CA ALA A 30 20.34 8.41 31.19
C ALA A 30 19.96 9.89 31.36
N VAL A 31 18.75 10.25 30.96
CA VAL A 31 18.06 11.43 31.48
C VAL A 31 16.75 10.95 32.10
N LEU A 32 16.72 10.97 33.43
CA LEU A 32 15.50 11.01 34.22
C LEU A 32 14.84 12.37 33.96
N GLY A 33 13.75 12.37 33.19
CA GLY A 33 12.90 13.54 32.96
C GLY A 33 11.44 13.16 33.17
N CYS A 34 10.95 13.28 34.41
CA CYS A 34 9.52 13.39 34.69
C CYS A 34 9.05 14.76 34.21
N GLY A 35 8.48 14.80 33.01
CA GLY A 35 7.72 15.93 32.50
C GLY A 35 6.24 15.57 32.52
N GLU A 36 5.53 16.10 33.51
CA GLU A 36 4.07 16.17 33.56
C GLU A 36 3.60 17.08 32.42
N ASN A 37 2.88 16.52 31.45
CA ASN A 37 2.18 17.31 30.45
C ASN A 37 0.78 16.71 30.24
N THR A 38 -0.14 17.24 31.04
CA THR A 38 -1.59 17.08 30.95
C THR A 38 -2.14 17.85 29.75
N GLU A 39 -2.72 17.11 28.79
CA GLU A 39 -3.89 17.40 27.92
C GLU A 39 -3.94 18.68 27.04
N PRO A 40 -4.54 18.63 25.83
CA PRO A 40 -5.88 18.07 25.61
C PRO A 40 -5.99 17.03 24.49
N ALA A 41 -6.90 16.09 24.73
CA ALA A 41 -7.80 15.48 23.76
C ALA A 41 -7.34 15.44 22.29
N SER A 42 -6.56 14.41 21.95
CA SER A 42 -6.84 13.70 20.71
C SER A 42 -7.42 12.37 21.11
N THR A 43 -8.75 12.33 21.14
CA THR A 43 -9.53 11.12 20.94
C THR A 43 -9.16 10.59 19.56
N ALA A 44 -7.96 10.02 19.41
CA ALA A 44 -7.74 8.98 18.45
C ALA A 44 -8.62 7.85 18.98
N THR A 45 -9.87 7.87 18.54
CA THR A 45 -10.69 6.68 18.43
C THR A 45 -9.77 5.67 17.75
N THR A 46 -9.14 4.82 18.57
CA THR A 46 -8.70 3.52 18.13
C THR A 46 -10.00 2.85 17.70
N THR A 47 -10.41 3.12 16.46
CA THR A 47 -11.23 2.20 15.70
C THR A 47 -10.44 0.92 15.81
N THR A 48 -10.91 0.04 16.67
CA THR A 48 -10.53 -1.36 16.67
C THR A 48 -10.76 -1.77 15.23
N ALA A 49 -9.69 -1.82 14.44
CA ALA A 49 -9.73 -2.38 13.11
C ALA A 49 -10.17 -3.82 13.36
N GLU A 50 -11.46 -4.06 13.11
CA GLU A 50 -11.98 -5.41 13.08
C GLU A 50 -11.06 -6.17 12.12
N PRO A 51 -10.49 -7.31 12.57
CA PRO A 51 -9.56 -8.04 11.71
C PRO A 51 -10.27 -8.33 10.40
N ALA A 52 -9.59 -8.03 9.29
CA ALA A 52 -10.09 -8.27 7.95
C ALA A 52 -10.72 -9.68 7.89
N SER A 53 -11.95 -9.76 7.40
CA SER A 53 -12.56 -11.07 7.18
C SER A 53 -11.71 -11.88 6.19
N GLU A 54 -11.67 -13.20 6.33
CA GLU A 54 -10.93 -14.06 5.39
C GLU A 54 -11.40 -13.84 3.95
N ALA A 55 -12.70 -13.57 3.75
CA ALA A 55 -13.26 -13.22 2.45
C ALA A 55 -12.68 -11.92 1.88
N THR A 56 -12.45 -10.90 2.72
CA THR A 56 -11.81 -9.65 2.31
C THR A 56 -10.38 -9.88 1.86
N LEU A 57 -9.60 -10.67 2.62
CA LEU A 57 -8.21 -10.98 2.27
C LEU A 57 -8.12 -11.79 0.97
N VAL A 58 -9.00 -12.78 0.78
CA VAL A 58 -9.08 -13.54 -0.48
C VAL A 58 -9.46 -12.63 -1.65
N ALA A 59 -10.36 -11.68 -1.45
CA ALA A 59 -10.70 -10.70 -2.48
C ALA A 59 -9.51 -9.80 -2.82
N LEU A 60 -8.79 -9.30 -1.83
CA LEU A 60 -7.60 -8.47 -2.03
C LEU A 60 -6.50 -9.23 -2.79
N GLN A 61 -6.20 -10.46 -2.38
CA GLN A 61 -5.22 -11.32 -3.07
C GLN A 61 -5.63 -11.58 -4.53
N LYS A 62 -6.91 -11.84 -4.80
CA LYS A 62 -7.38 -12.03 -6.18
C LYS A 62 -7.26 -10.76 -7.02
N ALA A 63 -7.52 -9.59 -6.44
CA ALA A 63 -7.39 -8.32 -7.14
C ALA A 63 -5.93 -7.95 -7.40
N ASP A 64 -5.02 -8.26 -6.49
CA ASP A 64 -3.56 -8.13 -6.62
C ASP A 64 -3.08 -8.89 -7.87
N MET A 65 -3.47 -10.17 -7.97
CA MET A 65 -3.09 -11.02 -9.11
C MET A 65 -3.65 -10.57 -10.48
N LEU A 66 -4.56 -9.59 -10.55
CA LEU A 66 -5.13 -9.14 -11.84
C LEU A 66 -4.12 -8.44 -12.74
N ASP A 67 -3.04 -7.88 -12.19
CA ASP A 67 -1.94 -7.33 -12.98
C ASP A 67 -0.81 -8.34 -13.23
N GLY A 68 -0.95 -9.55 -12.70
CA GLY A 68 0.02 -10.64 -12.85
C GLY A 68 1.12 -10.66 -11.79
N SER A 69 1.04 -9.81 -10.77
CA SER A 69 1.97 -9.78 -9.63
C SER A 69 1.24 -10.13 -8.33
N GLU A 70 1.98 -10.67 -7.36
CA GLU A 70 1.49 -10.88 -5.99
C GLU A 70 2.43 -10.08 -5.05
N ASP A 71 2.34 -8.76 -5.13
CA ASP A 71 3.19 -7.80 -4.41
C ASP A 71 2.41 -6.90 -3.44
N HIS A 72 1.12 -7.22 -3.23
CA HIS A 72 0.18 -6.46 -2.43
C HIS A 72 -0.08 -5.04 -2.95
N VAL A 73 0.08 -4.82 -4.25
CA VAL A 73 -0.22 -3.58 -4.96
C VAL A 73 -1.31 -3.84 -5.99
N ILE A 74 -2.50 -3.33 -5.71
CA ILE A 74 -3.65 -3.56 -6.57
C ILE A 74 -3.71 -2.42 -7.58
N GLY A 75 -3.16 -2.66 -8.77
CA GLY A 75 -3.07 -1.66 -9.85
C GLY A 75 -4.41 -1.25 -10.47
N LYS A 76 -5.49 -2.01 -10.26
CA LYS A 76 -6.84 -1.74 -10.79
C LYS A 76 -7.71 -1.01 -9.77
N CYS A 77 -8.49 -0.02 -10.22
CA CYS A 77 -9.33 0.79 -9.34
C CYS A 77 -10.54 0.01 -8.80
N TYR A 78 -10.60 -0.19 -7.49
CA TYR A 78 -11.70 -0.89 -6.81
C TYR A 78 -13.06 -0.22 -6.99
N VAL A 79 -13.13 1.11 -6.85
CA VAL A 79 -14.40 1.85 -6.99
C VAL A 79 -14.98 1.73 -8.39
N CYS A 80 -14.12 1.61 -9.40
CA CYS A 80 -14.52 1.34 -10.78
C CYS A 80 -14.69 -0.15 -11.08
N LYS A 81 -14.90 -0.98 -10.05
CA LYS A 81 -15.12 -2.43 -10.13
C LYS A 81 -13.98 -3.16 -10.86
N LEU A 82 -12.74 -2.69 -10.67
CA LEU A 82 -11.53 -3.20 -11.31
C LEU A 82 -11.54 -3.11 -12.85
N GLY A 83 -12.46 -2.33 -13.43
CA GLY A 83 -12.64 -2.18 -14.88
C GLY A 83 -11.67 -1.21 -15.55
N MET A 84 -10.87 -0.48 -14.76
CA MET A 84 -9.85 0.44 -15.27
C MET A 84 -8.64 0.50 -14.34
N ASP A 85 -7.51 0.96 -14.88
CA ASP A 85 -6.27 1.15 -14.12
C ASP A 85 -6.39 2.31 -13.13
N GLY A 86 -5.81 2.12 -11.95
CA GLY A 86 -5.56 3.18 -11.00
C GLY A 86 -4.25 3.91 -11.28
N SER A 87 -3.98 4.97 -10.52
CA SER A 87 -2.71 5.69 -10.53
C SER A 87 -1.92 5.42 -9.25
N ASP A 88 -0.61 5.26 -9.41
CA ASP A 88 0.39 5.18 -8.34
C ASP A 88 0.53 6.47 -7.51
N GLN A 89 -0.06 7.58 -7.96
CA GLN A 89 -0.13 8.85 -7.23
C GLN A 89 -1.39 8.96 -6.37
N ILE A 90 -2.39 8.11 -6.60
CA ILE A 90 -3.69 8.16 -5.93
C ILE A 90 -3.92 6.80 -5.28
N THR A 91 -3.35 6.61 -4.10
CA THR A 91 -3.33 5.32 -3.41
C THR A 91 -4.10 5.33 -2.10
N ALA A 92 -4.60 4.17 -1.67
CA ALA A 92 -5.14 3.97 -0.33
C ALA A 92 -4.62 2.64 0.26
N GLU A 93 -4.30 2.64 1.55
CA GLU A 93 -3.87 1.43 2.26
C GLU A 93 -5.06 0.72 2.91
N VAL A 94 -5.17 -0.58 2.72
CA VAL A 94 -6.24 -1.41 3.30
C VAL A 94 -5.72 -2.81 3.61
N HIS A 95 -5.85 -3.25 4.86
CA HIS A 95 -5.48 -4.62 5.28
C HIS A 95 -4.09 -5.11 4.83
N GLY A 96 -3.11 -4.19 4.70
CA GLY A 96 -1.76 -4.49 4.24
C GLY A 96 -1.55 -4.50 2.72
N TYR A 97 -2.57 -4.10 1.95
CA TYR A 97 -2.53 -3.88 0.51
C TYR A 97 -2.53 -2.38 0.20
N THR A 98 -1.87 -2.01 -0.90
CA THR A 98 -1.94 -0.68 -1.50
C THR A 98 -2.86 -0.74 -2.71
N ALA A 99 -4.03 -0.11 -2.63
CA ALA A 99 -4.92 0.02 -3.78
C ALA A 99 -4.56 1.29 -4.57
N HIS A 100 -4.45 1.18 -5.90
CA HIS A 100 -4.34 2.32 -6.80
C HIS A 100 -5.73 2.72 -7.30
N LEU A 101 -6.07 4.00 -7.23
CA LEU A 101 -7.37 4.55 -7.59
C LEU A 101 -7.23 5.47 -8.81
N CYS A 102 -8.28 5.53 -9.64
CA CYS A 102 -8.22 6.30 -10.89
C CYS A 102 -8.46 7.80 -10.71
N SER A 103 -8.95 8.22 -9.54
CA SER A 103 -9.24 9.63 -9.22
C SER A 103 -9.30 9.86 -7.71
N GLU A 104 -9.09 11.10 -7.28
CA GLU A 104 -9.20 11.51 -5.87
C GLU A 104 -10.58 11.13 -5.28
N SER A 105 -11.65 11.34 -6.04
CA SER A 105 -13.01 10.95 -5.61
C SER A 105 -13.15 9.44 -5.40
N CYS A 106 -12.46 8.61 -6.19
CA CYS A 106 -12.43 7.17 -5.96
C CYS A 106 -11.62 6.81 -4.70
N ARG A 107 -10.51 7.52 -4.43
CA ARG A 107 -9.76 7.33 -3.18
C ARG A 107 -10.63 7.65 -1.98
N GLU A 108 -11.26 8.82 -1.96
CA GLU A 108 -12.14 9.24 -0.88
C GLU A 108 -13.30 8.27 -0.66
N HIS A 109 -13.94 7.78 -1.74
CA HIS A 109 -15.01 6.79 -1.64
C HIS A 109 -14.51 5.45 -1.09
N PHE A 110 -13.31 5.02 -1.51
CA PHE A 110 -12.71 3.78 -1.03
C PHE A 110 -12.32 3.87 0.45
N GLU A 111 -11.66 4.95 0.86
CA GLU A 111 -11.22 5.16 2.25
C GLU A 111 -12.41 5.33 3.22
N ALA A 112 -13.55 5.82 2.74
CA ALA A 112 -14.75 5.96 3.56
C ALA A 112 -15.33 4.60 4.00
N SER A 113 -15.33 3.61 3.10
CA SER A 113 -15.91 2.27 3.34
C SER A 113 -15.16 1.18 2.57
N PRO A 114 -13.89 0.89 2.89
CA PRO A 114 -13.06 0.01 2.06
C PRO A 114 -13.60 -1.42 2.01
N ASP A 115 -14.02 -1.97 3.16
CA ASP A 115 -14.57 -3.33 3.24
C ASP A 115 -15.86 -3.50 2.44
N GLU A 116 -16.73 -2.49 2.44
CA GLU A 116 -17.98 -2.51 1.66
C GLU A 116 -17.70 -2.48 0.15
N VAL A 117 -16.74 -1.65 -0.27
CA VAL A 117 -16.31 -1.58 -1.68
C VAL A 117 -15.69 -2.91 -2.11
N ILE A 118 -14.81 -3.49 -1.28
CA ILE A 118 -14.19 -4.79 -1.58
C ILE A 118 -15.26 -5.89 -1.66
N ALA A 119 -16.15 -5.98 -0.67
CA ALA A 119 -17.19 -7.00 -0.62
C ALA A 119 -18.22 -6.90 -1.76
N SER A 120 -18.50 -5.68 -2.24
CA SER A 120 -19.42 -5.44 -3.36
C SER A 120 -18.77 -5.57 -4.74
N THR A 121 -17.44 -5.68 -4.80
CA THR A 121 -16.70 -5.79 -6.06
C THR A 121 -16.65 -7.23 -6.53
N LYS A 122 -17.12 -7.46 -7.76
CA LYS A 122 -16.96 -8.76 -8.43
C LYS A 122 -15.60 -8.81 -9.11
N ILE A 123 -14.71 -9.65 -8.59
CA ILE A 123 -13.39 -9.86 -9.19
C ILE A 123 -13.53 -10.85 -10.36
N PRO A 124 -13.01 -10.52 -11.56
CA PRO A 124 -12.96 -11.46 -12.67
C PRO A 124 -12.05 -12.66 -12.34
N GLU A 125 -12.46 -13.85 -12.77
CA GLU A 125 -11.68 -15.11 -12.65
C GLU A 125 -10.77 -15.34 -13.86
#